data_AF-A0A8K0WTA1-F1
#
_entry.id   AF-A0A8K0WTA1-F1
#
_cell.length_a   1.000
_cell.length_b   1.000
_cell.length_c   1.000
_cell.angle_alpha   90.00
_cell.angle_beta   90.00
_cell.angle_gamma   90.00
#
_symmetry.space_group_name_H-M   'P 1'
#
loop_
_entity.id
_entity.type
_entity.pdbx_description
1 polymer ?
#
loop_
_entity_poly.entity_id
_entity_poly.type
_entity_poly.pdbx_seq_one_letter_code
_entity_poly.pdbx_strand_id
1 'polypeptide(L)'
;MGYSEVQCQLCGVSFNISRLRTADEPCTAAWSNTGDGATPFVTQEDALNHSRDGERCSAATACSTREHFLREYPASFIEHIAAPDCRCQKAYLGHNISAEAMRGCNTVQCLIRKPPNWTRERDDEDFELTARFFLSGISDHMPSRDMSCPTYFPVRHGVEEHTADNLVYEQDDQESAIPFHPACLEIFKRASLFRNRVVDLDGLEHWWFNLGLDKPWSFLGQDQAVRRSSTQWWVHHIGLEFLAANPCFVPGLDSILLSAQARTAVTGLGDSAMAMHDMPDIFSTLPLEIKLRILDFVRFEDVLSLRGASRQFWYLPSSFFYKSTIKDMPWLYEAWSSLPLSFWATKTATELKEENEHLQAQLAGPREALAVLEAEEVEEPGLHTEAKAALMGVITAHLEENEGLRGPQSAILLDRDKTDWFRLRLQLLGQHSKLLGLQNRERVWKLCMKILRVIDLQRKEGRIPPRES
;
A
#
# COMPACT_ATOMS: atom_id res chain seq x y z
N MET A 1 27.84 -15.74 -6.38
CA MET A 1 26.58 -15.50 -5.67
C MET A 1 25.59 -14.94 -6.68
N GLY A 2 24.40 -15.51 -6.78
CA GLY A 2 23.35 -15.02 -7.68
C GLY A 2 22.43 -14.08 -6.91
N TYR A 3 22.00 -12.98 -7.53
CA TYR A 3 21.01 -12.09 -6.93
C TYR A 3 19.66 -12.79 -6.80
N SER A 4 18.97 -12.60 -5.67
CA SER A 4 17.67 -13.18 -5.36
C SER A 4 16.81 -12.17 -4.58
N GLU A 5 15.63 -11.85 -5.12
CA GLU A 5 14.74 -10.83 -4.53
C GLU A 5 13.97 -11.37 -3.33
N VAL A 6 13.84 -10.53 -2.30
CA VAL A 6 12.79 -10.65 -1.29
C VAL A 6 11.62 -9.78 -1.74
N GLN A 7 10.41 -10.35 -1.69
CA GLN A 7 9.18 -9.74 -2.16
C GLN A 7 8.23 -9.48 -1.00
N CYS A 8 7.21 -8.64 -1.19
CA CYS A 8 6.18 -8.48 -0.18
C CYS A 8 5.36 -9.78 -0.01
N GLN A 9 5.29 -10.30 1.21
CA GLN A 9 4.56 -11.52 1.55
C GLN A 9 3.04 -11.44 1.31
N LEU A 10 2.49 -10.23 1.23
CA LEU A 10 1.05 -9.99 1.06
C LEU A 10 0.64 -9.69 -0.39
N CYS A 11 1.58 -9.30 -1.26
CA CYS A 11 1.26 -8.95 -2.65
C CYS A 11 2.18 -9.57 -3.71
N GLY A 12 3.37 -10.07 -3.34
CA GLY A 12 4.34 -10.71 -4.22
C GLY A 12 5.06 -9.77 -5.16
N VAL A 13 4.88 -8.47 -4.98
CA VAL A 13 5.63 -7.45 -5.71
C VAL A 13 6.96 -7.23 -5.01
N SER A 14 8.02 -7.06 -5.80
CA SER A 14 9.35 -6.70 -5.31
C SER A 14 9.32 -5.33 -4.63
N PHE A 15 10.15 -5.14 -3.60
CA PHE A 15 10.41 -3.81 -3.03
C PHE A 15 11.42 -3.02 -3.89
N ASN A 16 12.02 -3.67 -4.88
CA ASN A 16 13.05 -3.09 -5.74
C ASN A 16 12.47 -2.60 -7.07
N ILE A 17 11.47 -1.72 -6.97
CA ILE A 17 10.82 -1.10 -8.13
C ILE A 17 11.53 0.20 -8.49
N SER A 18 11.72 0.41 -9.79
CA SER A 18 12.32 1.62 -10.34
C SER A 18 11.28 2.43 -11.13
N ARG A 19 11.49 3.74 -11.27
CA ARG A 19 10.66 4.64 -12.08
C ARG A 19 11.49 5.55 -12.96
N LEU A 20 11.11 5.67 -14.22
CA LEU A 20 11.61 6.67 -15.16
C LEU A 20 10.71 7.89 -15.10
N ARG A 21 11.30 9.07 -14.90
CA ARG A 21 10.55 10.33 -14.93
C ARG A 21 10.31 10.82 -16.36
N THR A 22 9.30 11.68 -16.51
CA THR A 22 9.11 12.46 -17.73
C THR A 22 10.10 13.64 -17.79
N ALA A 23 10.21 14.30 -18.94
CA ALA A 23 11.08 15.47 -19.09
C ALA A 23 10.66 16.65 -18.19
N ASP A 24 9.36 16.77 -17.90
CA ASP A 24 8.77 17.87 -17.14
C ASP A 24 8.80 17.63 -15.61
N GLU A 25 9.09 16.40 -15.19
CA GLU A 25 9.19 16.04 -13.78
C GLU A 25 10.57 16.36 -13.18
N PRO A 26 10.64 16.71 -11.88
CA PRO A 26 11.92 16.91 -11.19
C PRO A 26 12.71 15.60 -11.09
N CYS A 27 14.03 15.70 -10.86
CA CYS A 27 14.92 14.54 -10.73
C CYS A 27 14.44 13.56 -9.64
N THR A 28 13.89 14.07 -8.54
CA THR A 28 13.35 13.27 -7.42
C THR A 28 12.14 12.41 -7.80
N ALA A 29 11.55 12.60 -8.99
CA ALA A 29 10.50 11.73 -9.50
C ALA A 29 11.05 10.46 -10.20
N ALA A 30 12.37 10.35 -10.39
CA ALA A 30 13.02 9.14 -10.86
C ALA A 30 13.70 8.42 -9.69
N TRP A 31 13.74 7.09 -9.75
CA TRP A 31 14.55 6.27 -8.86
C TRP A 31 14.95 4.96 -9.54
N SER A 32 16.15 4.48 -9.20
CA SER A 32 16.61 3.13 -9.52
C SER A 32 16.72 2.34 -8.23
N ASN A 33 16.34 1.07 -8.27
CA ASN A 33 16.55 0.17 -7.15
C ASN A 33 17.44 -1.02 -7.56
N THR A 34 18.67 -0.69 -7.97
CA THR A 34 19.73 -1.63 -8.38
C THR A 34 20.33 -2.43 -7.21
N GLY A 35 19.82 -2.29 -5.98
CA GLY A 35 20.40 -2.98 -4.84
C GLY A 35 21.59 -2.26 -4.18
N ASP A 36 22.16 -1.24 -4.83
CA ASP A 36 23.45 -0.64 -4.46
C ASP A 36 23.35 0.74 -3.79
N GLY A 37 22.16 1.35 -3.78
CA GLY A 37 21.91 2.68 -3.17
C GLY A 37 22.68 3.84 -3.80
N ALA A 38 23.49 3.57 -4.83
CA ALA A 38 24.47 4.50 -5.39
C ALA A 38 23.91 5.36 -6.54
N THR A 39 22.93 4.84 -7.27
CA THR A 39 22.37 5.51 -8.45
C THR A 39 20.90 5.90 -8.21
N PRO A 40 20.57 7.19 -8.14
CA PRO A 40 19.21 7.64 -7.85
C PRO A 40 18.29 7.61 -9.07
N PHE A 41 18.71 7.04 -10.20
CA PHE A 41 17.91 6.95 -11.42
C PHE A 41 18.45 5.86 -12.35
N VAL A 42 17.61 5.40 -13.28
CA VAL A 42 18.03 4.43 -14.29
C VAL A 42 18.97 5.12 -15.27
N THR A 43 20.19 4.58 -15.40
CA THR A 43 21.19 5.12 -16.31
C THR A 43 20.83 4.82 -17.76
N GLN A 44 21.37 5.62 -18.70
CA GLN A 44 21.25 5.35 -20.12
C GLN A 44 21.84 3.97 -20.48
N GLU A 45 22.94 3.58 -19.85
CA GLU A 45 23.59 2.28 -20.06
C GLU A 45 22.65 1.13 -19.67
N ASP A 46 22.05 1.20 -18.48
CA ASP A 46 21.09 0.19 -18.01
C ASP A 46 19.86 0.08 -18.90
N ALA A 47 19.36 1.23 -19.38
CA ALA A 47 18.23 1.28 -20.29
C ALA A 47 18.54 0.61 -21.65
N LEU A 48 19.78 0.74 -22.14
CA LEU A 48 20.22 0.14 -23.41
C LEU A 48 20.50 -1.36 -23.29
N ASN A 49 20.98 -1.83 -22.14
CA ASN A 49 21.40 -3.22 -21.95
C ASN A 49 20.24 -4.21 -21.72
N HIS A 50 19.01 -3.73 -21.45
CA HIS A 50 17.88 -4.57 -21.05
C HIS A 50 16.64 -4.54 -21.98
N SER A 51 16.76 -4.03 -23.21
CA SER A 51 15.72 -4.23 -24.23
C SER A 51 15.77 -5.67 -24.74
N ARG A 52 15.04 -6.60 -24.10
CA ARG A 52 15.00 -8.03 -24.46
C ARG A 52 14.61 -8.31 -25.92
N ASP A 53 13.90 -7.39 -26.56
CA ASP A 53 13.37 -7.58 -27.91
C ASP A 53 14.24 -6.96 -29.01
N GLY A 54 15.45 -6.47 -28.69
CA GLY A 54 16.32 -5.79 -29.69
C GLY A 54 15.80 -4.42 -30.14
N GLU A 55 14.56 -4.06 -29.80
CA GLU A 55 14.03 -2.69 -29.83
C GLU A 55 14.64 -1.89 -28.68
N ARG A 56 15.87 -1.42 -28.87
CA ARG A 56 16.52 -0.44 -27.97
C ARG A 56 15.60 0.77 -27.79
N CYS A 57 15.66 1.51 -26.65
CA CYS A 57 15.34 2.96 -26.69
C CYS A 57 16.32 3.51 -27.73
N SER A 58 15.86 3.58 -28.96
CA SER A 58 16.62 3.95 -30.13
C SER A 58 16.25 5.38 -30.46
N ALA A 59 16.91 5.97 -31.45
CA ALA A 59 16.51 7.28 -31.95
C ALA A 59 15.02 7.36 -32.41
N ALA A 60 14.33 6.21 -32.55
CA ALA A 60 12.91 6.15 -32.90
C ALA A 60 11.97 6.46 -31.73
N THR A 61 12.32 6.02 -30.52
CA THR A 61 11.63 6.43 -29.29
C THR A 61 12.24 7.76 -28.89
N ALA A 62 11.47 8.83 -28.75
CA ALA A 62 11.98 10.17 -28.51
C ALA A 62 12.62 10.37 -27.10
N CYS A 63 13.15 9.30 -26.50
CA CYS A 63 13.84 9.27 -25.21
C CYS A 63 15.02 10.26 -25.25
N SER A 64 15.19 11.04 -24.18
CA SER A 64 16.31 11.96 -24.05
C SER A 64 17.22 11.55 -22.90
N THR A 65 18.31 12.29 -22.70
CA THR A 65 19.26 12.03 -21.64
C THR A 65 19.55 13.29 -20.86
N ARG A 66 19.95 13.13 -19.60
CA ARG A 66 20.41 14.24 -18.77
C ARG A 66 21.67 13.84 -18.01
N GLU A 67 22.71 14.64 -18.12
CA GLU A 67 23.95 14.42 -17.39
C GLU A 67 23.83 14.98 -15.97
N HIS A 68 24.28 14.20 -14.99
CA HIS A 68 24.32 14.56 -13.58
C HIS A 68 25.74 14.38 -13.02
N PHE A 69 26.15 15.36 -12.21
CA PHE A 69 27.36 15.28 -11.40
C PHE A 69 26.91 14.98 -9.97
N LEU A 70 26.95 13.70 -9.59
CA LEU A 70 26.63 13.30 -8.22
C LEU A 70 27.81 13.67 -7.33
N ARG A 71 27.54 14.37 -6.22
CA ARG A 71 28.57 14.90 -5.31
C ARG A 71 29.51 13.81 -4.75
N GLU A 72 29.00 12.59 -4.66
CA GLU A 72 29.67 11.43 -4.07
C GLU A 72 30.51 10.62 -5.07
N TYR A 73 30.42 10.93 -6.38
CA TYR A 73 31.08 10.17 -7.43
C TYR A 73 31.87 11.08 -8.38
N PRO A 74 33.12 10.72 -8.72
CA PRO A 74 33.96 11.54 -9.60
C PRO A 74 33.56 11.46 -11.09
N ALA A 75 32.64 10.58 -11.45
CA ALA A 75 32.16 10.39 -12.82
C ALA A 75 30.78 11.01 -13.02
N SER A 76 30.52 11.54 -14.22
CA SER A 76 29.18 11.96 -14.60
C SER A 76 28.31 10.74 -14.95
N PHE A 77 27.07 10.75 -14.47
CA PHE A 77 26.07 9.74 -14.81
C PHE A 77 25.08 10.32 -15.80
N ILE A 78 24.72 9.53 -16.80
CA ILE A 78 23.74 9.92 -17.80
C ILE A 78 22.41 9.25 -17.45
N GLU A 79 21.46 10.06 -16.97
CA GLU A 79 20.08 9.65 -16.70
C GLU A 79 19.33 9.38 -18.00
N HIS A 80 18.54 8.31 -18.01
CA HIS A 80 17.58 8.04 -19.06
C HIS A 80 16.25 8.77 -18.82
N ILE A 81 15.80 9.62 -19.76
CA ILE A 81 14.52 10.32 -19.70
C ILE A 81 13.53 9.67 -20.67
N ALA A 82 12.43 9.15 -20.14
CA ALA A 82 11.46 8.42 -20.93
C ALA A 82 10.58 9.34 -21.78
N ALA A 83 10.52 9.04 -23.07
CA ALA A 83 9.43 9.50 -23.93
C ALA A 83 8.15 8.67 -23.69
N PRO A 84 6.97 9.15 -24.15
CA PRO A 84 5.71 8.42 -23.99
C PRO A 84 5.70 7.00 -24.57
N ASP A 85 6.54 6.74 -25.57
CA ASP A 85 6.67 5.46 -26.27
C ASP A 85 7.90 4.64 -25.83
N CYS A 86 8.58 5.05 -24.76
CA CYS A 86 9.71 4.34 -24.19
C CYS A 86 9.32 2.89 -23.85
N ARG A 87 10.19 1.92 -24.19
CA ARG A 87 9.98 0.48 -23.94
C ARG A 87 10.97 -0.11 -22.94
N CYS A 88 11.65 0.75 -22.16
CA CYS A 88 12.59 0.31 -21.16
C CYS A 88 11.88 -0.54 -20.08
N GLN A 89 12.38 -1.75 -19.84
CA GLN A 89 11.82 -2.69 -18.84
C GLN A 89 12.51 -2.61 -17.47
N LYS A 90 13.47 -1.69 -17.31
CA LYS A 90 14.19 -1.46 -16.04
C LYS A 90 13.39 -0.72 -15.00
N ALA A 91 12.33 -0.02 -15.41
CA ALA A 91 11.55 0.86 -14.56
C ALA A 91 10.17 1.11 -15.17
N TYR A 92 9.19 1.43 -14.32
CA TYR A 92 7.89 1.87 -14.80
C TYR A 92 7.98 3.28 -15.41
N LEU A 93 7.16 3.53 -16.42
CA LEU A 93 7.17 4.78 -17.17
C LEU A 93 6.37 5.86 -16.46
N GLY A 94 7.00 7.02 -16.22
CA GLY A 94 6.35 8.15 -15.56
C GLY A 94 5.14 8.71 -16.31
N HIS A 95 5.07 8.52 -17.63
CA HIS A 95 3.90 8.86 -18.46
C HIS A 95 2.66 8.02 -18.13
N ASN A 96 2.85 6.81 -17.60
CA ASN A 96 1.76 5.88 -17.29
C ASN A 96 1.41 5.87 -15.80
N ILE A 97 2.33 6.27 -14.92
CA ILE A 97 2.12 6.32 -13.48
C ILE A 97 2.93 7.45 -12.83
N SER A 98 2.27 8.30 -12.03
CA SER A 98 2.95 9.40 -11.32
C SER A 98 3.80 8.90 -10.15
N ALA A 99 4.81 9.67 -9.76
CA ALA A 99 5.62 9.38 -8.57
C ALA A 99 4.76 9.30 -7.30
N GLU A 100 3.79 10.21 -7.17
CA GLU A 100 2.80 10.20 -6.08
C GLU A 100 1.99 8.90 -6.05
N ALA A 101 1.54 8.41 -7.21
CA ALA A 101 0.80 7.16 -7.28
C ALA A 101 1.64 5.93 -6.87
N MET A 102 2.97 6.01 -6.97
CA MET A 102 3.90 4.94 -6.56
C MET A 102 4.45 5.12 -5.14
N ARG A 103 4.05 6.17 -4.42
CA ARG A 103 4.58 6.46 -3.09
C ARG A 103 4.46 5.24 -2.16
N GLY A 104 5.57 4.84 -1.55
CA GLY A 104 5.63 3.68 -0.66
C GLY A 104 5.72 2.31 -1.36
N CYS A 105 5.87 2.24 -2.69
CA CYS A 105 6.02 0.95 -3.40
C CYS A 105 7.34 0.22 -3.10
N ASN A 106 8.35 0.93 -2.60
CA ASN A 106 9.62 0.36 -2.17
C ASN A 106 9.72 0.26 -0.64
N THR A 107 8.73 0.82 0.07
CA THR A 107 8.76 0.85 1.53
C THR A 107 8.41 -0.52 2.08
N VAL A 108 9.33 -1.11 2.81
CA VAL A 108 9.19 -2.36 3.52
C VAL A 108 9.02 -2.13 5.01
N GLN A 109 8.16 -2.94 5.60
CA GLN A 109 8.04 -3.17 7.03
C GLN A 109 7.98 -4.68 7.27
N CYS A 110 8.41 -5.10 8.44
CA CYS A 110 8.48 -6.50 8.80
C CYS A 110 7.64 -6.78 10.06
N LEU A 111 7.03 -7.96 10.13
CA LEU A 111 6.51 -8.51 11.38
C LEU A 111 7.62 -9.33 12.03
N ILE A 112 8.09 -8.87 13.19
CA ILE A 112 9.18 -9.46 13.96
C ILE A 112 8.61 -10.13 15.20
N ARG A 113 9.11 -11.33 15.51
CA ARG A 113 8.68 -12.07 16.69
C ARG A 113 9.17 -11.36 17.95
N LYS A 114 8.29 -11.22 18.93
CA LYS A 114 8.65 -10.58 20.19
C LYS A 114 9.70 -11.39 20.93
N PRO A 115 10.83 -10.79 21.34
CA PRO A 115 11.75 -11.45 22.24
C PRO A 115 11.15 -11.57 23.65
N PRO A 116 11.67 -12.46 24.52
CA PRO A 116 11.13 -12.65 25.88
C PRO A 116 11.15 -11.39 26.75
N ASN A 117 12.06 -10.47 26.48
CA ASN A 117 12.22 -9.19 27.17
C ASN A 117 11.51 -8.03 26.46
N TRP A 118 10.59 -8.32 25.53
CA TRP A 118 9.82 -7.29 24.83
C TRP A 118 9.06 -6.41 25.82
N THR A 119 9.15 -5.11 25.62
CA THR A 119 8.44 -4.10 26.42
C THR A 119 7.68 -3.18 25.50
N ARG A 120 6.47 -2.80 25.91
CA ARG A 120 5.64 -1.87 25.15
C ARG A 120 6.37 -0.54 24.90
N GLU A 121 6.34 -0.10 23.65
CA GLU A 121 6.72 1.24 23.21
C GLU A 121 5.47 2.09 22.94
N ARG A 122 5.64 3.42 22.85
CA ARG A 122 4.51 4.35 22.72
C ARG A 122 3.85 4.29 21.35
N ASP A 123 4.61 3.95 20.32
CA ASP A 123 4.19 3.87 18.92
C ASP A 123 3.64 2.50 18.52
N ASP A 124 3.52 1.56 19.48
CA ASP A 124 2.89 0.25 19.27
C ASP A 124 1.40 0.40 18.95
N GLU A 125 0.96 -0.23 17.87
CA GLU A 125 -0.44 -0.42 17.55
C GLU A 125 -1.14 -1.36 18.56
N ASP A 126 -2.45 -1.20 18.74
CA ASP A 126 -3.22 -1.99 19.72
C ASP A 126 -3.07 -3.51 19.54
N PHE A 127 -2.96 -3.98 18.29
CA PHE A 127 -2.77 -5.40 18.02
C PHE A 127 -1.40 -5.92 18.48
N GLU A 128 -0.37 -5.07 18.48
CA GLU A 128 0.98 -5.43 18.91
C GLU A 128 1.02 -5.71 20.40
N LEU A 129 0.03 -5.30 21.20
CA LEU A 129 0.00 -5.57 22.63
C LEU A 129 -0.29 -7.05 22.91
N THR A 130 -1.20 -7.66 22.16
CA THR A 130 -1.65 -9.04 22.37
C THR A 130 -0.98 -10.03 21.43
N ALA A 131 -0.57 -9.59 20.23
CA ALA A 131 0.09 -10.46 19.26
C ALA A 131 1.46 -10.94 19.75
N ARG A 132 1.92 -12.06 19.19
CA ARG A 132 3.28 -12.59 19.44
C ARG A 132 4.38 -11.83 18.66
N PHE A 133 3.98 -10.81 17.92
CA PHE A 133 4.81 -10.05 16.98
C PHE A 133 4.63 -8.56 17.20
N PHE A 134 5.61 -7.80 16.73
CA PHE A 134 5.56 -6.36 16.61
C PHE A 134 6.05 -5.97 15.21
N LEU A 135 5.75 -4.75 14.78
CA LEU A 135 6.19 -4.18 13.51
C LEU A 135 7.61 -3.63 13.65
N SER A 136 8.47 -3.87 12.68
CA SER A 136 9.71 -3.09 12.58
C SER A 136 9.39 -1.60 12.31
N GLY A 137 10.41 -0.74 12.39
CA GLY A 137 10.40 0.51 11.62
C GLY A 137 10.31 0.24 10.12
N ILE A 138 10.37 1.28 9.30
CA ILE A 138 10.27 1.15 7.84
C ILE A 138 11.62 1.34 7.16
N SER A 139 11.79 0.73 5.99
CA SER A 139 12.93 0.94 5.10
C SER A 139 12.43 1.18 3.68
N ASP A 140 13.13 1.98 2.87
CA ASP A 140 12.79 2.17 1.45
C ASP A 140 13.65 1.27 0.53
N HIS A 141 14.39 0.34 1.14
CA HIS A 141 15.31 -0.54 0.44
C HIS A 141 15.26 -1.95 1.01
N MET A 142 15.13 -2.95 0.13
CA MET A 142 15.25 -4.35 0.49
C MET A 142 16.50 -4.92 -0.17
N PRO A 143 17.53 -5.31 0.61
CA PRO A 143 18.70 -5.96 0.05
C PRO A 143 18.36 -7.29 -0.62
N SER A 144 19.28 -7.74 -1.48
CA SER A 144 19.23 -9.12 -1.98
C SER A 144 19.33 -10.10 -0.82
N ARG A 145 18.58 -11.19 -0.90
CA ARG A 145 18.50 -12.25 0.11
C ARG A 145 19.88 -12.71 0.62
N ASP A 146 20.84 -12.86 -0.29
CA ASP A 146 22.17 -13.40 0.00
C ASP A 146 23.23 -12.31 0.30
N MET A 147 22.82 -11.05 0.50
CA MET A 147 23.76 -9.92 0.69
C MET A 147 23.72 -9.28 2.07
N SER A 148 22.54 -8.85 2.54
CA SER A 148 22.39 -8.18 3.83
C SER A 148 20.94 -8.15 4.30
N CYS A 149 20.70 -7.56 5.48
CA CYS A 149 19.37 -7.35 6.05
C CYS A 149 18.89 -5.91 5.81
N PRO A 150 17.58 -5.67 5.70
CA PRO A 150 17.04 -4.32 5.69
C PRO A 150 17.32 -3.59 7.01
N THR A 151 17.66 -2.30 6.91
CA THR A 151 17.82 -1.39 8.04
C THR A 151 16.58 -0.52 8.19
N TYR A 152 16.08 -0.41 9.43
CA TYR A 152 14.79 0.19 9.73
C TYR A 152 14.94 1.58 10.35
N PHE A 153 13.99 2.46 10.04
CA PHE A 153 13.83 3.73 10.69
C PHE A 153 12.35 4.03 10.99
N PRO A 154 11.99 4.51 12.19
CA PRO A 154 12.84 4.60 13.38
C PRO A 154 13.21 3.20 13.90
N VAL A 155 14.25 3.13 14.73
CA VAL A 155 14.56 1.92 15.51
C VAL A 155 13.42 1.68 16.48
N ARG A 156 12.84 0.48 16.48
CA ARG A 156 11.76 0.07 17.37
C ARG A 156 12.20 -1.14 18.17
N HIS A 157 11.89 -1.17 19.46
CA HIS A 157 12.22 -2.27 20.38
C HIS A 157 13.70 -2.65 20.36
N GLY A 158 14.58 -1.68 20.10
CA GLY A 158 16.03 -1.88 19.97
C GLY A 158 16.48 -2.62 18.70
N VAL A 159 15.59 -2.82 17.72
CA VAL A 159 15.90 -3.52 16.46
C VAL A 159 16.15 -2.53 15.34
N GLU A 160 17.42 -2.37 14.96
CA GLU A 160 17.86 -1.52 13.83
C GLU A 160 17.85 -2.26 12.50
N GLU A 161 18.19 -3.54 12.50
CA GLU A 161 18.18 -4.41 11.32
C GLU A 161 17.75 -5.83 11.73
N HIS A 162 17.17 -6.56 10.79
CA HIS A 162 16.70 -7.93 11.03
C HIS A 162 16.54 -8.69 9.73
N THR A 163 16.88 -9.97 9.72
CA THR A 163 16.67 -10.86 8.57
C THR A 163 15.19 -10.88 8.19
N ALA A 164 14.89 -10.73 6.91
CA ALA A 164 13.54 -10.72 6.38
C ALA A 164 13.45 -11.59 5.13
N ASP A 165 12.50 -12.52 5.11
CA ASP A 165 12.39 -13.48 4.03
C ASP A 165 10.94 -13.94 3.78
N ASN A 166 10.65 -14.31 2.53
CA ASN A 166 9.43 -14.98 2.12
C ASN A 166 9.38 -16.47 2.50
N LEU A 167 10.52 -17.08 2.80
CA LEU A 167 10.67 -18.50 3.13
C LEU A 167 11.21 -18.67 4.55
N VAL A 168 10.71 -19.70 5.23
CA VAL A 168 11.29 -20.19 6.48
C VAL A 168 12.21 -21.36 6.14
N TYR A 169 13.50 -21.22 6.45
CA TYR A 169 14.51 -22.22 6.11
C TYR A 169 14.65 -23.31 7.18
N GLU A 170 14.42 -22.97 8.45
CA GLU A 170 14.58 -23.88 9.58
C GLU A 170 13.30 -23.98 10.42
N GLN A 171 13.05 -25.17 10.99
CA GLN A 171 11.88 -25.42 11.83
C GLN A 171 11.85 -24.61 13.13
N ASP A 172 12.97 -24.00 13.52
CA ASP A 172 13.06 -23.14 14.71
C ASP A 172 13.50 -21.72 14.35
N ASP A 173 13.30 -21.28 13.10
CA ASP A 173 13.66 -19.95 12.66
C ASP A 173 12.87 -18.88 13.45
N GLN A 174 13.50 -18.36 14.51
CA GLN A 174 13.03 -17.21 15.28
C GLN A 174 13.65 -15.91 14.76
N GLU A 175 14.56 -16.00 13.78
CA GLU A 175 15.41 -14.90 13.31
C GLU A 175 14.93 -14.30 11.99
N SER A 176 13.98 -14.94 11.31
CA SER A 176 13.34 -14.39 10.11
C SER A 176 12.08 -13.60 10.43
N ALA A 177 11.98 -12.43 9.81
CA ALA A 177 10.80 -11.58 9.86
C ALA A 177 9.99 -11.68 8.56
N ILE A 178 8.69 -11.40 8.64
CA ILE A 178 7.79 -11.45 7.48
C ILE A 178 7.79 -10.08 6.78
N PRO A 179 8.33 -9.93 5.55
CA PRO A 179 8.39 -8.64 4.87
C PRO A 179 7.09 -8.31 4.14
N PHE A 180 6.63 -7.07 4.23
CA PHE A 180 5.48 -6.56 3.45
C PHE A 180 5.55 -5.05 3.25
N HIS A 181 4.78 -4.55 2.27
CA HIS A 181 4.50 -3.12 2.20
C HIS A 181 3.52 -2.74 3.32
N PRO A 182 3.74 -1.64 4.07
CA PRO A 182 2.76 -1.15 5.06
C PRO A 182 1.33 -1.02 4.50
N ALA A 183 1.19 -0.49 3.28
CA ALA A 183 -0.09 -0.38 2.60
C ALA A 183 -0.76 -1.74 2.29
N CYS A 184 0.02 -2.83 2.14
CA CYS A 184 -0.53 -4.17 1.96
C CYS A 184 -1.04 -4.77 3.28
N LEU A 185 -0.39 -4.47 4.40
CA LEU A 185 -0.87 -4.87 5.73
C LEU A 185 -2.23 -4.25 6.02
N GLU A 186 -2.44 -2.99 5.64
CA GLU A 186 -3.75 -2.32 5.77
C GLU A 186 -4.88 -3.02 5.01
N ILE A 187 -4.57 -3.61 3.85
CA ILE A 187 -5.53 -4.43 3.09
C ILE A 187 -5.76 -5.75 3.80
N PHE A 188 -4.72 -6.39 4.33
CA PHE A 188 -4.85 -7.62 5.10
C PHE A 188 -5.73 -7.43 6.34
N LYS A 189 -5.49 -6.37 7.14
CA LYS A 189 -6.30 -6.01 8.31
C LYS A 189 -7.78 -5.94 7.93
N ARG A 190 -8.10 -5.25 6.84
CA ARG A 190 -9.48 -5.11 6.33
C ARG A 190 -10.05 -6.41 5.77
N ALA A 191 -9.28 -7.19 5.02
CA ALA A 191 -9.71 -8.50 4.54
C ALA A 191 -10.04 -9.45 5.70
N SER A 192 -9.21 -9.41 6.75
CA SER A 192 -9.43 -10.18 7.97
C SER A 192 -10.67 -9.71 8.71
N LEU A 193 -10.86 -8.40 8.91
CA LEU A 193 -12.08 -7.86 9.53
C LEU A 193 -13.34 -8.21 8.75
N PHE A 194 -13.30 -8.11 7.42
CA PHE A 194 -14.44 -8.43 6.56
C PHE A 194 -14.86 -9.89 6.70
N ARG A 195 -13.88 -10.80 6.70
CA ARG A 195 -14.12 -12.25 6.73
C ARG A 195 -14.39 -12.78 8.13
N ASN A 196 -13.58 -12.36 9.10
CA ASN A 196 -13.45 -12.96 10.43
C ASN A 196 -13.96 -12.08 11.56
N ARG A 197 -14.29 -10.80 11.28
CA ARG A 197 -14.65 -9.77 12.27
C ARG A 197 -13.52 -9.39 13.25
N VAL A 198 -12.33 -9.94 13.05
CA VAL A 198 -11.12 -9.65 13.83
C VAL A 198 -9.92 -9.56 12.88
N VAL A 199 -8.90 -8.78 13.25
CA VAL A 199 -7.60 -8.73 12.56
C VAL A 199 -6.77 -9.93 13.02
N ASP A 200 -6.48 -10.86 12.13
CA ASP A 200 -5.92 -12.18 12.45
C ASP A 200 -4.44 -12.30 12.06
N LEU A 201 -3.58 -11.57 12.79
CA LEU A 201 -2.14 -11.54 12.52
C LEU A 201 -1.40 -12.77 13.04
N ASP A 202 -1.87 -13.38 14.14
CA ASP A 202 -1.32 -14.66 14.58
C ASP A 202 -1.58 -15.75 13.55
N GLY A 203 -2.76 -15.75 12.92
CA GLY A 203 -3.05 -16.65 11.80
C GLY A 203 -2.14 -16.41 10.60
N LEU A 204 -1.81 -15.14 10.30
CA LEU A 204 -0.88 -14.78 9.23
C LEU A 204 0.52 -15.34 9.48
N GLU A 205 1.04 -15.23 10.70
CA GLU A 205 2.35 -15.79 11.01
C GLU A 205 2.34 -17.32 10.94
N HIS A 206 1.41 -18.01 11.59
CA HIS A 206 1.40 -19.46 11.55
C HIS A 206 1.23 -19.98 10.12
N TRP A 207 0.47 -19.27 9.29
CA TRP A 207 0.40 -19.58 7.86
C TRP A 207 1.76 -19.43 7.18
N TRP A 208 2.47 -18.34 7.38
CA TRP A 208 3.79 -18.11 6.79
C TRP A 208 4.80 -19.17 7.25
N PHE A 209 4.83 -19.47 8.55
CA PHE A 209 5.69 -20.48 9.14
C PHE A 209 5.40 -21.88 8.57
N ASN A 210 4.13 -22.28 8.52
CA ASN A 210 3.71 -23.55 7.94
C ASN A 210 3.93 -23.60 6.41
N LEU A 211 3.94 -22.45 5.73
CA LEU A 211 4.18 -22.37 4.28
C LEU A 211 5.63 -22.70 3.93
N GLY A 212 6.58 -22.29 4.77
CA GLY A 212 8.00 -22.66 4.60
C GLY A 212 8.26 -24.16 4.68
N LEU A 213 7.40 -24.90 5.40
CA LEU A 213 7.56 -26.34 5.60
C LEU A 213 6.94 -27.20 4.48
N ASP A 214 5.82 -26.76 3.89
CA ASP A 214 5.02 -27.65 3.04
C ASP A 214 5.02 -27.28 1.55
N LYS A 215 4.93 -26.00 1.15
CA LYS A 215 4.77 -25.61 -0.27
C LYS A 215 5.22 -24.17 -0.54
N PRO A 216 6.06 -23.91 -1.57
CA PRO A 216 6.45 -22.55 -1.92
C PRO A 216 5.24 -21.66 -2.24
N TRP A 217 5.45 -20.35 -2.08
CA TRP A 217 4.57 -19.23 -2.40
C TRP A 217 3.80 -19.35 -3.73
N SER A 218 4.34 -20.12 -4.66
CA SER A 218 3.73 -20.48 -5.95
C SER A 218 2.36 -21.17 -5.84
N PHE A 219 2.05 -21.83 -4.72
CA PHE A 219 0.81 -22.58 -4.50
C PHE A 219 -0.44 -21.69 -4.33
N LEU A 220 -0.30 -20.44 -3.87
CA LEU A 220 -1.44 -19.52 -3.70
C LEU A 220 -2.00 -18.98 -5.03
N GLY A 221 -1.41 -19.34 -6.16
CA GLY A 221 -1.86 -18.86 -7.46
C GLY A 221 -1.67 -17.35 -7.58
N GLN A 222 -0.41 -16.91 -7.60
CA GLN A 222 -0.05 -15.50 -7.79
C GLN A 222 -0.75 -14.92 -9.03
N ASP A 223 -1.01 -13.62 -8.99
CA ASP A 223 -1.50 -12.90 -10.15
C ASP A 223 -0.56 -13.10 -11.35
N GLN A 224 -1.13 -13.25 -12.55
CA GLN A 224 -0.34 -13.46 -13.76
C GLN A 224 0.62 -12.29 -14.03
N ALA A 225 0.22 -11.07 -13.71
CA ALA A 225 1.05 -9.88 -13.85
C ALA A 225 2.29 -9.94 -12.95
N VAL A 226 2.14 -10.41 -11.70
CA VAL A 226 3.25 -10.61 -10.77
C VAL A 226 4.20 -11.68 -11.28
N ARG A 227 3.68 -12.85 -11.69
CA ARG A 227 4.50 -13.95 -12.24
C ARG A 227 5.32 -13.55 -13.46
N ARG A 228 4.76 -12.71 -14.33
CA ARG A 228 5.44 -12.21 -15.52
C ARG A 228 6.54 -11.20 -15.22
N SER A 229 6.45 -10.52 -14.07
CA SER A 229 7.39 -9.49 -13.65
C SER A 229 8.49 -10.04 -12.73
N SER A 230 8.15 -11.04 -11.91
CA SER A 230 9.04 -11.72 -10.96
C SER A 230 9.99 -12.69 -11.67
N THR A 231 11.10 -12.18 -12.21
CA THR A 231 12.19 -13.03 -12.76
C THR A 231 13.37 -13.08 -11.79
N GLN A 232 14.62 -13.19 -12.27
CA GLN A 232 15.78 -12.94 -11.41
C GLN A 232 15.77 -11.50 -10.86
N TRP A 233 15.27 -10.57 -11.67
CA TRP A 233 15.05 -9.17 -11.33
C TRP A 233 13.59 -8.83 -11.60
N TRP A 234 13.05 -7.81 -10.95
CA TRP A 234 11.74 -7.29 -11.31
C TRP A 234 11.74 -6.65 -12.70
N VAL A 235 10.87 -7.15 -13.59
CA VAL A 235 10.71 -6.66 -14.96
C VAL A 235 9.48 -5.76 -15.04
N HIS A 236 9.70 -4.52 -15.49
CA HIS A 236 8.67 -3.48 -15.52
C HIS A 236 7.97 -3.48 -16.88
N HIS A 237 6.87 -4.24 -17.00
CA HIS A 237 6.10 -4.30 -18.23
C HIS A 237 5.11 -3.14 -18.36
N ILE A 238 5.00 -2.58 -19.57
CA ILE A 238 3.97 -1.59 -19.91
C ILE A 238 2.57 -2.17 -19.69
N GLY A 239 1.68 -1.38 -19.09
CA GLY A 239 0.32 -1.79 -18.75
C GLY A 239 0.21 -2.55 -17.41
N LEU A 240 1.33 -2.86 -16.75
CA LEU A 240 1.36 -3.49 -15.42
C LEU A 240 1.77 -2.50 -14.31
N GLU A 241 1.69 -1.20 -14.57
CA GLU A 241 2.07 -0.14 -13.61
C GLU A 241 1.23 -0.20 -12.33
N PHE A 242 0.00 -0.72 -12.41
CA PHE A 242 -0.84 -0.95 -11.24
C PHE A 242 -0.19 -1.84 -10.18
N LEU A 243 0.80 -2.67 -10.51
CA LEU A 243 1.52 -3.46 -9.51
C LEU A 243 2.27 -2.60 -8.49
N ALA A 244 2.78 -1.44 -8.92
CA ALA A 244 3.51 -0.49 -8.08
C ALA A 244 2.65 0.67 -7.57
N ALA A 245 1.40 0.78 -8.00
CA ALA A 245 0.50 1.83 -7.52
C ALA A 245 0.11 1.61 -6.06
N ASN A 246 0.20 2.64 -5.22
CA ASN A 246 -0.18 2.58 -3.82
C ASN A 246 -1.68 2.22 -3.72
N PRO A 247 -2.03 1.12 -3.02
CA PRO A 247 -3.41 0.70 -2.95
C PRO A 247 -4.22 1.43 -1.89
N CYS A 248 -3.60 2.12 -0.92
CA CYS A 248 -4.33 2.89 0.09
C CYS A 248 -4.62 4.32 -0.38
N PHE A 249 -3.63 4.98 -0.97
CA PHE A 249 -3.74 6.36 -1.47
C PHE A 249 -3.89 6.32 -2.98
N VAL A 250 -5.13 6.39 -3.47
CA VAL A 250 -5.45 6.22 -4.89
C VAL A 250 -5.79 7.59 -5.50
N PRO A 251 -4.90 8.17 -6.36
CA PRO A 251 -5.18 9.44 -6.99
C PRO A 251 -6.49 9.42 -7.78
N GLY A 252 -7.34 10.43 -7.53
CA GLY A 252 -8.66 10.55 -8.15
C GLY A 252 -9.78 9.71 -7.53
N LEU A 253 -9.51 8.83 -6.56
CA LEU A 253 -10.57 8.09 -5.87
C LEU A 253 -11.41 9.01 -4.99
N ASP A 254 -10.78 9.86 -4.18
CA ASP A 254 -11.48 10.75 -3.25
C ASP A 254 -12.46 11.68 -3.95
N SER A 255 -12.11 12.19 -5.13
CA SER A 255 -13.00 13.04 -5.92
C SER A 255 -14.24 12.28 -6.39
N ILE A 256 -14.11 11.01 -6.75
CA ILE A 256 -15.23 10.12 -7.08
C ILE A 256 -16.11 9.91 -5.84
N LEU A 257 -15.51 9.54 -4.71
CA LEU A 257 -16.20 9.27 -3.45
C LEU A 257 -17.01 10.48 -2.97
N LEU A 258 -16.38 11.66 -2.92
CA LEU A 258 -17.01 12.91 -2.50
C LEU A 258 -18.11 13.34 -3.48
N SER A 259 -17.92 13.15 -4.79
CA SER A 259 -18.93 13.47 -5.78
C SER A 259 -20.20 12.62 -5.67
N ALA A 260 -20.08 11.38 -5.16
CA ALA A 260 -21.21 10.49 -4.93
C ALA A 260 -21.96 10.77 -3.62
N GLN A 261 -21.33 11.45 -2.65
CA GLN A 261 -21.99 11.91 -1.42
C GLN A 261 -22.72 13.24 -1.59
N ALA A 262 -22.28 14.07 -2.53
CA ALA A 262 -22.94 15.34 -2.84
C ALA A 262 -24.35 15.06 -3.35
N ARG A 263 -25.37 15.30 -2.49
CA ARG A 263 -26.78 15.14 -2.81
C ARG A 263 -27.15 15.94 -4.06
N THR A 264 -27.16 15.32 -5.23
CA THR A 264 -28.05 15.75 -6.29
C THR A 264 -29.43 15.24 -5.93
N ALA A 265 -30.31 16.17 -5.53
CA ALA A 265 -31.74 15.93 -5.46
C ALA A 265 -32.17 15.27 -6.78
N VAL A 266 -32.57 14.00 -6.70
CA VAL A 266 -33.30 13.25 -7.71
C VAL A 266 -32.93 13.64 -9.14
N THR A 267 -31.83 13.12 -9.67
CA THR A 267 -31.83 12.78 -11.09
C THR A 267 -32.33 11.35 -11.18
N GLY A 268 -33.63 11.17 -10.93
CA GLY A 268 -34.35 10.21 -11.75
C GLY A 268 -33.96 10.55 -13.18
N LEU A 269 -33.54 9.55 -13.95
CA LEU A 269 -33.35 9.68 -15.39
C LEU A 269 -34.63 10.27 -15.97
N GLY A 270 -34.66 11.60 -16.06
CA GLY A 270 -35.73 12.37 -16.64
C GLY A 270 -35.67 12.14 -18.14
N ASP A 271 -36.80 11.71 -18.68
CA ASP A 271 -37.29 12.15 -19.98
C ASP A 271 -36.41 11.83 -21.20
N SER A 272 -35.84 10.63 -21.23
CA SER A 272 -35.58 9.95 -22.51
C SER A 272 -36.14 8.54 -22.49
N ALA A 273 -37.43 8.45 -22.17
CA ALA A 273 -38.27 7.33 -22.55
C ALA A 273 -38.47 7.37 -24.08
N MET A 274 -37.44 7.03 -24.85
CA MET A 274 -37.65 6.67 -26.24
C MET A 274 -38.55 5.44 -26.27
N ALA A 275 -39.62 5.53 -27.06
CA ALA A 275 -40.67 4.55 -27.18
C ALA A 275 -40.12 3.19 -27.63
N MET A 276 -39.86 2.30 -26.66
CA MET A 276 -39.79 0.86 -26.92
C MET A 276 -41.18 0.27 -26.71
N HIS A 277 -41.61 -0.53 -27.68
CA HIS A 277 -42.91 -1.17 -27.75
C HIS A 277 -43.33 -1.83 -26.43
N ASP A 278 -44.63 -1.69 -26.14
CA ASP A 278 -45.38 -2.21 -25.01
C ASP A 278 -45.49 -3.75 -25.06
N MET A 279 -44.33 -4.43 -25.12
CA MET A 279 -44.28 -5.88 -24.98
C MET A 279 -44.51 -6.24 -23.51
N PRO A 280 -45.36 -7.22 -23.21
CA PRO A 280 -45.60 -7.65 -21.84
C PRO A 280 -44.28 -8.14 -21.23
N ASP A 281 -43.73 -7.31 -20.34
CA ASP A 281 -42.53 -7.61 -19.60
C ASP A 281 -42.81 -8.74 -18.60
N ILE A 282 -42.15 -9.88 -18.75
CA ILE A 282 -42.33 -11.03 -17.85
C ILE A 282 -42.06 -10.65 -16.39
N PHE A 283 -41.18 -9.68 -16.15
CA PHE A 283 -40.85 -9.21 -14.80
C PHE A 283 -41.97 -8.37 -14.20
N SER A 284 -42.90 -7.83 -14.98
CA SER A 284 -44.06 -7.08 -14.45
C SER A 284 -44.93 -7.94 -13.52
N THR A 285 -44.93 -9.25 -13.72
CA THR A 285 -45.68 -10.21 -12.90
C THR A 285 -45.01 -10.55 -11.56
N LEU A 286 -43.73 -10.20 -11.40
CA LEU A 286 -42.96 -10.55 -10.21
C LEU A 286 -43.01 -9.45 -9.14
N PRO A 287 -43.17 -9.81 -7.85
CA PRO A 287 -42.96 -8.89 -6.74
C PRO A 287 -41.54 -8.30 -6.72
N LEU A 288 -41.38 -7.13 -6.11
CA LEU A 288 -40.09 -6.44 -6.01
C LEU A 288 -39.04 -7.32 -5.31
N GLU A 289 -39.44 -8.06 -4.28
CA GLU A 289 -38.57 -8.95 -3.52
C GLU A 289 -37.96 -10.05 -4.40
N ILE A 290 -38.76 -10.60 -5.32
CA ILE A 290 -38.30 -11.63 -6.27
C ILE A 290 -37.37 -11.00 -7.30
N LYS A 291 -37.67 -9.80 -7.81
CA LYS A 291 -36.78 -9.05 -8.70
C LYS A 291 -35.42 -8.80 -8.04
N LEU A 292 -35.41 -8.33 -6.79
CA LEU A 292 -34.18 -8.09 -6.05
C LEU A 292 -33.38 -9.38 -5.82
N ARG A 293 -34.06 -10.50 -5.51
CA ARG A 293 -33.39 -11.81 -5.40
C ARG A 293 -32.81 -12.31 -6.71
N ILE A 294 -33.46 -12.05 -7.86
CA ILE A 294 -32.88 -12.36 -9.17
C ILE A 294 -31.59 -11.57 -9.35
N LEU A 295 -31.63 -10.27 -9.05
CA LEU A 295 -30.47 -9.39 -9.19
C LEU A 295 -29.31 -9.74 -8.25
N ASP A 296 -29.56 -10.41 -7.12
CA ASP A 296 -28.48 -10.91 -6.27
C ASP A 296 -27.55 -11.89 -7.01
N PHE A 297 -27.98 -12.52 -8.11
CA PHE A 297 -27.16 -13.43 -8.91
C PHE A 297 -26.57 -12.79 -10.17
N VAL A 298 -26.83 -11.51 -10.40
CA VAL A 298 -26.48 -10.79 -11.64
C VAL A 298 -25.32 -9.83 -11.35
N ARG A 299 -24.31 -9.81 -12.24
CA ARG A 299 -23.20 -8.84 -12.14
C ARG A 299 -23.71 -7.46 -12.48
N PHE A 300 -23.06 -6.42 -11.97
CA PHE A 300 -23.54 -5.05 -12.17
C PHE A 300 -23.65 -4.60 -13.62
N GLU A 301 -22.72 -5.01 -14.48
CA GLU A 301 -22.75 -4.71 -15.92
C GLU A 301 -24.00 -5.31 -16.57
N ASP A 302 -24.39 -6.50 -16.11
CA ASP A 302 -25.59 -7.19 -16.56
C ASP A 302 -26.85 -6.53 -15.94
N VAL A 303 -26.77 -5.96 -14.73
CA VAL A 303 -27.82 -5.10 -14.16
C VAL A 303 -28.04 -3.84 -15.00
N LEU A 304 -26.96 -3.21 -15.50
CA LEU A 304 -27.08 -2.07 -16.42
C LEU A 304 -27.79 -2.48 -17.71
N SER A 305 -27.46 -3.67 -18.24
CA SER A 305 -28.12 -4.23 -19.42
C SER A 305 -29.61 -4.51 -19.17
N LEU A 306 -29.96 -5.09 -18.01
CA LEU A 306 -31.35 -5.32 -17.60
C LEU A 306 -32.13 -4.01 -17.44
N ARG A 307 -31.49 -2.97 -16.91
CA ARG A 307 -32.07 -1.61 -16.85
C ARG A 307 -32.33 -1.05 -18.24
N GLY A 308 -31.48 -1.34 -19.23
CA GLY A 308 -31.73 -0.99 -20.62
C GLY A 308 -32.89 -1.78 -21.26
N ALA A 309 -33.03 -3.06 -20.90
CA ALA A 309 -33.99 -3.98 -21.51
C ALA A 309 -35.39 -3.96 -20.88
N SER A 310 -35.52 -3.62 -19.58
CA SER A 310 -36.79 -3.66 -18.85
C SER A 310 -36.94 -2.48 -17.89
N ARG A 311 -38.09 -1.81 -17.98
CA ARG A 311 -38.47 -0.69 -17.09
C ARG A 311 -38.65 -1.11 -15.64
N GLN A 312 -38.91 -2.40 -15.38
CA GLN A 312 -39.07 -2.93 -14.01
C GLN A 312 -37.79 -2.80 -13.18
N PHE A 313 -36.63 -2.63 -13.82
CA PHE A 313 -35.34 -2.45 -13.15
C PHE A 313 -34.86 -0.99 -13.10
N TRP A 314 -35.63 -0.01 -13.60
CA TRP A 314 -35.21 1.40 -13.59
C TRP A 314 -35.14 1.99 -12.18
N TYR A 315 -36.11 1.65 -11.34
CA TYR A 315 -36.25 2.22 -9.99
C TYR A 315 -35.82 1.20 -8.92
N LEU A 316 -34.54 0.80 -8.98
CA LEU A 316 -33.96 -0.06 -7.95
C LEU A 316 -33.60 0.76 -6.70
N PRO A 317 -33.90 0.25 -5.49
CA PRO A 317 -33.54 0.93 -4.25
C PRO A 317 -32.04 1.17 -4.12
N SER A 318 -31.63 2.31 -3.54
CA SER A 318 -30.22 2.59 -3.26
C SER A 318 -29.56 1.50 -2.40
N SER A 319 -30.33 0.88 -1.49
CA SER A 319 -29.87 -0.25 -0.67
C SER A 319 -29.47 -1.48 -1.48
N PHE A 320 -30.04 -1.70 -2.67
CA PHE A 320 -29.61 -2.77 -3.57
C PHE A 320 -28.21 -2.47 -4.10
N PHE A 321 -27.99 -1.26 -4.61
CA PHE A 321 -26.70 -0.85 -5.14
C PHE A 321 -25.62 -0.86 -4.05
N TYR A 322 -25.92 -0.42 -2.83
CA TYR A 322 -25.02 -0.57 -1.69
C TYR A 322 -24.61 -2.04 -1.48
N LYS A 323 -25.58 -2.94 -1.30
CA LYS A 323 -25.32 -4.37 -1.07
C LYS A 323 -24.50 -4.99 -2.21
N SER A 324 -24.85 -4.64 -3.45
CA SER A 324 -24.13 -5.09 -4.64
C SER A 324 -22.70 -4.54 -4.70
N THR A 325 -22.46 -3.29 -4.32
CA THR A 325 -21.10 -2.71 -4.19
C THR A 325 -20.26 -3.48 -3.18
N ILE A 326 -20.79 -3.73 -1.97
CA ILE A 326 -20.04 -4.46 -0.93
C ILE A 326 -19.75 -5.90 -1.37
N LYS A 327 -20.69 -6.51 -2.09
CA LYS A 327 -20.55 -7.88 -2.60
C LYS A 327 -19.50 -7.97 -3.71
N ASP A 328 -19.57 -7.07 -4.69
CA ASP A 328 -18.76 -7.12 -5.91
C ASP A 328 -17.38 -6.49 -5.70
N MET A 329 -17.28 -5.49 -4.83
CA MET A 329 -16.08 -4.69 -4.56
C MET A 329 -15.82 -4.57 -3.04
N PRO A 330 -15.65 -5.68 -2.30
CA PRO A 330 -15.39 -5.62 -0.86
C PRO A 330 -14.07 -4.89 -0.52
N TRP A 331 -13.16 -4.74 -1.48
CA TRP A 331 -11.94 -3.94 -1.33
C TRP A 331 -12.18 -2.42 -1.36
N LEU A 332 -13.38 -1.94 -1.74
CA LEU A 332 -13.79 -0.54 -1.54
C LEU A 332 -14.22 -0.35 -0.08
N TYR A 333 -13.25 -0.35 0.82
CA TYR A 333 -13.49 -0.34 2.26
C TYR A 333 -14.02 0.99 2.79
N GLU A 334 -13.93 2.06 2.02
CA GLU A 334 -14.60 3.34 2.30
C GLU A 334 -16.12 3.17 2.39
N ALA A 335 -16.68 2.09 1.84
CA ALA A 335 -18.10 1.79 1.90
C ALA A 335 -18.55 1.07 3.19
N TRP A 336 -17.64 0.55 4.02
CA TRP A 336 -18.02 -0.33 5.14
C TRP A 336 -17.05 -0.41 6.33
N SER A 337 -15.84 0.11 6.24
CA SER A 337 -14.81 0.01 7.28
C SER A 337 -14.47 1.38 7.85
N SER A 338 -14.65 1.55 9.16
CA SER A 338 -14.17 2.72 9.90
C SER A 338 -12.75 2.55 10.43
N LEU A 339 -12.08 1.41 10.16
CA LEU A 339 -10.68 1.20 10.56
C LEU A 339 -9.81 2.30 9.94
N PRO A 340 -9.11 3.12 10.74
CA PRO A 340 -8.19 4.12 10.21
C PRO A 340 -6.99 3.45 9.55
N LEU A 341 -6.26 4.20 8.72
CA LEU A 341 -4.99 3.73 8.16
C LEU A 341 -3.88 3.92 9.21
N SER A 342 -3.06 2.89 9.39
CA SER A 342 -1.85 3.00 10.19
C SER A 342 -0.95 4.12 9.69
N PHE A 343 -0.32 4.84 10.62
CA PHE A 343 0.72 5.82 10.32
C PHE A 343 1.82 5.24 9.43
N TRP A 344 2.19 3.97 9.64
CA TRP A 344 3.22 3.28 8.86
C TRP A 344 2.89 3.19 7.36
N ALA A 345 1.61 3.19 7.00
CA ALA A 345 1.18 3.21 5.60
C ALA A 345 1.28 4.60 4.96
N THR A 346 1.38 5.64 5.78
CA THR A 346 1.31 7.05 5.34
C THR A 346 2.68 7.66 5.08
N LYS A 347 3.79 6.96 5.31
CA LYS A 347 5.16 7.50 5.27
C LYS A 347 6.13 6.55 4.57
N THR A 348 7.19 7.11 3.99
CA THR A 348 8.38 6.38 3.56
C THR A 348 9.52 6.55 4.57
N ALA A 349 10.53 5.68 4.55
CA ALA A 349 11.64 5.78 5.49
C ALA A 349 12.44 7.07 5.30
N THR A 350 12.59 7.51 4.05
CA THR A 350 13.25 8.76 3.67
C THR A 350 12.55 9.97 4.27
N GLU A 351 11.22 10.06 4.13
CA GLU A 351 10.44 11.17 4.71
C GLU A 351 10.56 11.20 6.24
N LEU A 352 10.52 10.03 6.91
CA LEU A 352 10.69 9.98 8.36
C LEU A 352 12.08 10.44 8.80
N LYS A 353 13.12 10.12 8.04
CA LYS A 353 14.49 10.57 8.32
C LYS A 353 14.61 12.09 8.17
N GLU A 354 14.08 12.65 7.08
CA GLU A 354 14.05 14.10 6.84
C GLU A 354 13.27 14.85 7.94
N GLU A 355 12.10 14.34 8.33
CA GLU A 355 11.30 14.89 9.43
C GLU A 355 12.04 14.84 10.77
N ASN A 356 12.71 13.72 11.05
CA ASN A 356 13.53 13.59 12.25
C ASN A 356 14.72 14.54 12.23
N GLU A 357 15.43 14.68 11.11
CA GLU A 357 16.53 15.66 10.97
C GLU A 357 16.04 17.09 11.21
N HIS A 358 14.88 17.45 10.67
CA HIS A 358 14.25 18.74 10.92
C HIS A 358 13.93 18.96 12.41
N LEU A 359 13.33 17.95 13.06
CA LEU A 359 13.04 17.99 14.49
C LEU A 359 14.32 18.11 15.33
N GLN A 360 15.38 17.35 15.01
CA GLN A 360 16.66 17.46 15.70
C GLN A 360 17.27 18.86 15.55
N ALA A 361 17.15 19.48 14.37
CA ALA A 361 17.61 20.85 14.14
C ALA A 361 16.82 21.88 14.98
N GLN A 362 15.50 21.71 15.13
CA GLN A 362 14.67 22.54 16.00
C GLN A 362 15.02 22.37 17.48
N LEU A 363 15.29 21.13 17.90
CA LEU A 363 15.62 20.80 19.30
C LEU A 363 17.07 21.10 19.68
N ALA A 364 17.97 21.34 18.72
CA ALA A 364 19.39 21.56 18.97
C ALA A 364 19.65 22.75 19.92
N GLY A 365 19.05 23.90 19.62
CA GLY A 365 19.19 25.11 20.44
C GLY A 365 18.66 24.94 21.87
N PRO A 366 17.40 24.49 22.07
CA PRO A 366 16.85 24.22 23.40
C PRO A 366 17.67 23.21 24.21
N ARG A 367 18.19 22.15 23.57
CA ARG A 367 19.01 21.14 24.25
C ARG A 367 20.40 21.66 24.63
N GLU A 368 21.04 22.43 23.76
CA GLU A 368 22.32 23.06 24.05
C GLU A 368 22.19 24.05 25.22
N ALA A 369 21.14 24.89 25.20
CA ALA A 369 20.84 25.79 26.31
C ALA A 369 20.59 25.03 27.62
N LEU A 370 19.84 23.92 27.58
CA LEU A 370 19.59 23.09 28.77
C LEU A 370 20.90 22.50 29.32
N ALA A 371 21.79 22.01 28.44
CA ALA A 371 23.08 21.45 28.82
C ALA A 371 24.02 22.49 29.46
N VAL A 372 24.00 23.75 28.97
CA VAL A 372 24.75 24.85 29.59
C VAL A 372 24.25 25.13 31.00
N LEU A 373 22.92 25.26 31.18
CA LEU A 373 22.33 25.50 32.50
C LEU A 373 22.56 24.34 33.47
N GLU A 374 22.58 23.09 32.97
CA GLU A 374 22.92 21.91 33.77
C GLU A 374 24.39 21.93 34.25
N ALA A 375 25.31 22.44 33.43
CA ALA A 375 26.71 22.59 33.81
C ALA A 375 26.90 23.69 34.88
N GLU A 376 26.21 24.83 34.75
CA GLU A 376 26.26 25.93 35.73
C GLU A 376 25.66 25.54 37.09
N GLU A 377 24.63 24.69 37.10
CA GLU A 377 23.98 24.21 38.33
C GLU A 377 24.86 23.25 39.16
N VAL A 378 25.89 22.65 38.56
CA VAL A 378 26.92 21.90 39.29
C VAL A 378 27.74 22.83 40.19
N GLU A 379 27.94 24.08 39.77
CA GLU A 379 28.67 25.09 40.53
C GLU A 379 27.77 25.82 41.54
N GLU A 380 26.53 26.15 41.15
CA GLU A 380 25.54 26.80 42.03
C GLU A 380 24.15 26.10 41.98
N PRO A 381 23.87 25.20 42.93
CA PRO A 381 22.62 24.43 42.94
C PRO A 381 21.37 25.34 43.05
N GLY A 382 20.42 25.14 42.14
CA GLY A 382 19.12 25.82 42.15
C GLY A 382 19.08 27.21 41.49
N LEU A 383 20.19 27.67 40.90
CA LEU A 383 20.25 28.98 40.25
C LEU A 383 19.33 29.09 39.02
N HIS A 384 19.11 27.99 38.29
CA HIS A 384 18.44 27.97 36.98
C HIS A 384 17.17 27.12 36.92
N THR A 385 16.57 26.77 38.06
CA THR A 385 15.44 25.83 38.13
C THR A 385 14.26 26.24 37.23
N GLU A 386 13.88 27.52 37.21
CA GLU A 386 12.78 28.01 36.36
C GLU A 386 13.12 27.98 34.87
N ALA A 387 14.35 28.35 34.51
CA ALA A 387 14.80 28.36 33.11
C ALA A 387 14.92 26.93 32.54
N LYS A 388 15.42 25.98 33.33
CA LYS A 388 15.45 24.55 32.96
C LYS A 388 14.05 23.99 32.76
N ALA A 389 13.13 24.29 33.67
CA ALA A 389 11.73 23.87 33.54
C ALA A 389 11.07 24.44 32.27
N ALA A 390 11.33 25.70 31.95
CA ALA A 390 10.85 26.32 30.72
C ALA A 390 11.42 25.64 29.45
N LEU A 391 12.72 25.38 29.40
CA LEU A 391 13.36 24.68 28.26
C LEU A 391 12.87 23.24 28.11
N MET A 392 12.73 22.50 29.23
CA MET A 392 12.13 21.17 29.22
C MET A 392 10.68 21.20 28.70
N GLY A 393 9.91 22.22 29.07
CA GLY A 393 8.56 22.44 28.55
C GLY A 393 8.55 22.66 27.03
N VAL A 394 9.49 23.47 26.50
CA VAL A 394 9.64 23.70 25.06
C VAL A 394 10.02 22.41 24.33
N ILE A 395 11.00 21.66 24.85
CA ILE A 395 11.41 20.37 24.26
C ILE A 395 10.24 19.39 24.25
N THR A 396 9.54 19.26 25.38
CA THR A 396 8.38 18.36 25.51
C THR A 396 7.29 18.74 24.52
N ALA A 397 6.98 20.04 24.37
CA ALA A 397 5.98 20.50 23.42
C ALA A 397 6.31 20.15 21.96
N HIS A 398 7.57 20.32 21.54
CA HIS A 398 7.99 19.93 20.18
C HIS A 398 7.91 18.41 19.96
N LEU A 399 8.26 17.62 20.97
CA LEU A 399 8.15 16.16 20.90
C LEU A 399 6.68 15.71 20.82
N GLU A 400 5.80 16.29 21.64
CA GLU A 400 4.36 16.00 21.64
C GLU A 400 3.69 16.41 20.31
N GLU A 401 4.06 17.57 19.75
CA GLU A 401 3.57 18.01 18.44
C GLU A 401 3.97 17.03 17.33
N ASN A 402 5.24 16.60 17.32
CA ASN A 402 5.73 15.62 16.36
C ASN A 402 5.09 14.23 16.55
N GLU A 403 4.85 13.80 17.80
CA GLU A 403 4.10 12.57 18.09
C GLU A 403 2.66 12.65 17.58
N GLY A 404 1.98 13.79 17.73
CA GLY A 404 0.63 14.01 17.22
C GLY A 404 0.51 13.83 15.70
N LEU A 405 1.59 14.11 14.95
CA LEU A 405 1.66 13.89 13.50
C LEU A 405 1.81 12.40 13.13
N ARG A 406 2.16 11.54 14.10
CA ARG A 406 2.34 10.09 13.91
C ARG A 406 1.09 9.27 14.23
N GLY A 407 -0.06 9.94 14.37
CA GLY A 407 -1.34 9.30 14.62
C GLY A 407 -1.91 8.54 13.39
N PRO A 408 -2.86 7.62 13.62
CA PRO A 408 -3.53 6.92 12.53
C PRO A 408 -4.38 7.90 11.69
N GLN A 409 -4.34 7.73 10.36
CA GLN A 409 -5.06 8.62 9.45
C GLN A 409 -6.50 8.15 9.28
N SER A 410 -7.45 9.06 9.49
CA SER A 410 -8.87 8.77 9.27
C SER A 410 -9.13 8.41 7.81
N ALA A 411 -9.77 7.27 7.57
CA ALA A 411 -10.25 6.88 6.25
C ALA A 411 -11.58 7.59 5.93
N ILE A 412 -11.81 7.91 4.66
CA ILE A 412 -13.12 8.36 4.19
C ILE A 412 -14.13 7.22 4.42
N LEU A 413 -15.21 7.51 5.16
CA LEU A 413 -16.31 6.58 5.34
C LEU A 413 -17.57 7.13 4.66
N LEU A 414 -18.09 6.39 3.69
CA LEU A 414 -19.31 6.72 2.98
C LEU A 414 -20.55 6.49 3.85
N ASP A 415 -21.40 7.52 3.94
CA ASP A 415 -22.69 7.40 4.60
C ASP A 415 -23.61 6.52 3.74
N ARG A 416 -24.10 5.43 4.33
CA ARG A 416 -24.94 4.44 3.65
C ARG A 416 -26.19 5.03 3.01
N ASP A 417 -26.83 5.99 3.67
CA ASP A 417 -28.14 6.51 3.27
C ASP A 417 -28.03 7.79 2.44
N LYS A 418 -26.90 8.51 2.54
CA LYS A 418 -26.66 9.75 1.78
C LYS A 418 -25.87 9.55 0.49
N THR A 419 -25.24 8.40 0.29
CA THR A 419 -24.43 8.11 -0.90
C THR A 419 -25.31 7.64 -2.07
N ASP A 420 -25.11 8.23 -3.26
CA ASP A 420 -25.65 7.70 -4.51
C ASP A 420 -24.79 6.51 -4.98
N TRP A 421 -25.14 5.32 -4.48
CA TRP A 421 -24.44 4.08 -4.77
C TRP A 421 -24.48 3.70 -6.26
N PHE A 422 -25.53 4.08 -7.00
CA PHE A 422 -25.61 3.80 -8.42
C PHE A 422 -24.61 4.65 -9.21
N ARG A 423 -24.60 5.97 -8.95
CA ARG A 423 -23.65 6.90 -9.55
C ARG A 423 -22.21 6.54 -9.21
N LEU A 424 -21.93 6.21 -7.94
CA LEU A 424 -20.61 5.77 -7.50
C LEU A 424 -20.11 4.60 -8.35
N ARG A 425 -20.93 3.55 -8.52
CA ARG A 425 -20.55 2.40 -9.32
C ARG A 425 -20.33 2.71 -10.79
N LEU A 426 -21.15 3.57 -11.39
CA LEU A 426 -20.94 4.02 -12.77
C LEU A 426 -19.61 4.77 -12.93
N GLN A 427 -19.28 5.66 -12.00
CA GLN A 427 -18.03 6.41 -12.03
C GLN A 427 -16.82 5.49 -11.84
N LEU A 428 -16.88 4.54 -10.89
CA LEU A 428 -15.82 3.56 -10.67
C LEU A 428 -15.61 2.66 -11.90
N LEU A 429 -16.69 2.17 -12.52
CA LEU A 429 -16.61 1.35 -13.73
C LEU A 429 -16.01 2.13 -14.90
N GLY A 430 -16.46 3.37 -15.12
CA GLY A 430 -15.99 4.22 -16.22
C GLY A 430 -14.54 4.71 -16.07
N GLN A 431 -14.01 4.75 -14.84
CA GLN A 431 -12.66 5.23 -14.55
C GLN A 431 -11.70 4.13 -14.07
N HIS A 432 -12.14 2.86 -14.06
CA HIS A 432 -11.38 1.74 -13.49
C HIS A 432 -9.94 1.67 -14.02
N SER A 433 -9.74 1.85 -15.33
CA SER A 433 -8.41 1.81 -15.98
C SER A 433 -7.46 2.90 -15.50
N LYS A 434 -7.98 4.03 -15.00
CA LYS A 434 -7.18 5.16 -14.48
C LYS A 434 -6.89 5.03 -12.98
N LEU A 435 -7.68 4.26 -12.25
CA LEU A 435 -7.54 4.04 -10.81
C LEU A 435 -6.58 2.87 -10.54
N LEU A 436 -5.32 3.02 -10.94
CA LEU A 436 -4.30 1.97 -10.83
C LEU A 436 -4.15 1.45 -9.39
N GLY A 437 -4.17 2.34 -8.40
CA GLY A 437 -4.13 1.96 -6.98
C GLY A 437 -5.34 1.12 -6.56
N LEU A 438 -6.53 1.38 -7.10
CA LEU A 438 -7.73 0.58 -6.82
C LEU A 438 -7.66 -0.80 -7.48
N GLN A 439 -7.11 -0.90 -8.69
CA GLN A 439 -6.81 -2.18 -9.33
C GLN A 439 -5.82 -3.00 -8.50
N ASN A 440 -4.77 -2.34 -7.99
CA ASN A 440 -3.82 -3.00 -7.09
C ASN A 440 -4.50 -3.47 -5.81
N ARG A 441 -5.35 -2.62 -5.22
CA ARG A 441 -6.10 -2.92 -4.01
C ARG A 441 -6.98 -4.16 -4.19
N GLU A 442 -7.70 -4.27 -5.30
CA GLU A 442 -8.49 -5.46 -5.65
C GLU A 442 -7.62 -6.71 -5.72
N ARG A 443 -6.48 -6.63 -6.41
CA ARG A 443 -5.54 -7.75 -6.57
C ARG A 443 -5.00 -8.23 -5.23
N VAL A 444 -4.49 -7.31 -4.40
CA VAL A 444 -3.95 -7.63 -3.07
C VAL A 444 -5.05 -8.20 -2.19
N TRP A 445 -6.24 -7.60 -2.20
CA TRP A 445 -7.40 -8.13 -1.48
C TRP A 445 -7.70 -9.59 -1.83
N LYS A 446 -7.75 -9.91 -3.13
CA LYS A 446 -7.98 -11.30 -3.59
C LYS A 446 -6.91 -12.25 -3.06
N LEU A 447 -5.65 -11.84 -2.98
CA LEU A 447 -4.58 -12.65 -2.41
C LEU A 447 -4.72 -12.80 -0.90
N CYS A 448 -4.97 -11.72 -0.16
CA CYS A 448 -5.25 -11.78 1.29
C CYS A 448 -6.43 -12.71 1.61
N MET A 449 -7.50 -12.67 0.80
CA MET A 449 -8.63 -13.59 0.97
C MET A 449 -8.26 -15.05 0.73
N LYS A 450 -7.29 -15.35 -0.15
CA LYS A 450 -6.74 -16.71 -0.30
C LYS A 450 -5.91 -17.11 0.90
N ILE A 451 -5.04 -16.23 1.41
CA ILE A 451 -4.25 -16.45 2.63
C ILE A 451 -5.19 -16.80 3.78
N LEU A 452 -6.21 -15.99 4.03
CA LEU A 452 -7.19 -16.21 5.10
C LEU A 452 -7.97 -17.53 4.94
N ARG A 453 -8.27 -17.97 3.71
CA ARG A 453 -8.87 -19.30 3.47
C ARG A 453 -7.92 -20.42 3.85
N VAL A 454 -6.62 -20.29 3.56
CA VAL A 454 -5.62 -21.30 3.94
C VAL A 454 -5.48 -21.33 5.46
N ILE A 455 -5.43 -20.18 6.12
CA ILE A 455 -5.44 -20.09 7.60
C ILE A 455 -6.65 -20.83 8.18
N ASP A 456 -7.86 -20.59 7.65
CA ASP A 456 -9.07 -21.27 8.12
C ASP A 456 -9.00 -22.80 7.91
N LEU A 457 -8.41 -23.26 6.82
CA LEU A 457 -8.21 -24.70 6.56
C LEU A 457 -7.20 -25.30 7.55
N GLN A 458 -6.05 -24.64 7.74
CA GLN A 458 -5.03 -25.10 8.66
C GLN A 458 -5.52 -25.11 10.12
N ARG A 459 -6.37 -24.15 10.52
CA ARG A 459 -7.06 -24.20 11.83
C ARG A 459 -8.00 -25.39 11.95
N LYS A 460 -8.80 -25.68 10.92
CA LYS A 460 -9.69 -26.85 10.93
C LYS A 460 -8.92 -28.17 11.02
N GLU A 461 -7.72 -28.21 10.46
CA GLU A 461 -6.81 -29.36 10.53
C GLU A 461 -6.00 -29.41 11.85
N GLY A 462 -6.13 -28.42 12.75
CA GLY A 462 -5.40 -28.37 14.02
C GLY A 462 -3.93 -27.97 13.89
N ARG A 463 -3.49 -27.44 12.74
CA ARG A 463 -2.12 -26.96 12.51
C ARG A 463 -1.87 -25.54 13.02
N ILE A 464 -2.93 -24.77 13.21
CA ILE A 464 -2.90 -23.42 13.78
C ILE A 464 -3.82 -23.44 15.02
N PRO A 465 -3.43 -22.82 16.14
CA PRO A 465 -4.29 -22.64 17.30
C PRO A 465 -5.66 -22.01 16.93
N PRO A 466 -6.73 -22.33 17.67
CA PRO A 466 -7.99 -21.62 17.55
C PRO A 466 -7.79 -20.13 17.87
N ARG A 467 -8.65 -19.26 17.33
CA ARG A 467 -8.64 -17.85 17.69
C ARG A 467 -8.95 -17.73 19.19
N GLU A 468 -8.12 -16.99 19.93
CA GLU A 468 -8.48 -16.56 21.27
C GLU A 468 -9.71 -15.66 21.18
N SER A 469 -10.69 -15.92 22.05
CA SER A 469 -12.05 -15.36 22.00
C SER A 469 -12.15 -13.95 22.53
#